data_AF-L0WBE3-F1
#
_entry.id   AF-L0WBE3-F1
#
_cell.length_a   1.000
_cell.length_b   1.000
_cell.length_c   1.000
_cell.angle_alpha   90.00
_cell.angle_beta   90.00
_cell.angle_gamma   90.00
#
_symmetry.space_group_name_H-M   'P 1'
#
loop_
_entity.id
_entity.type
_entity.pdbx_description
1 polymer ?
#
loop_
_entity_poly.entity_id
_entity_poly.type
_entity_poly.pdbx_seq_one_letter_code
_entity_poly.pdbx_strand_id
1 'polypeptide(L)'
;MANVFGAVAMRRAARILRSANATRLLARAVLARGERFRDRLGDSLTQFQLLALLLKDWASGRYRQVPWATLVALAGTLVYFLMPLDAIPDAIVAIGLMDDLVLLRKTMKWARRDIDNYQQWRRLQGEGDNGGSPSSR
;
A
#
# COMPACT_ATOMS: atom_id res chain seq x y z
N MET A 1 24.38 8.75 -0.77
CA MET A 1 23.65 9.83 -0.09
C MET A 1 22.31 9.30 0.38
N ALA A 2 21.98 9.40 1.68
CA ALA A 2 20.67 8.98 2.18
C ALA A 2 19.61 9.99 1.72
N ASN A 3 18.64 9.54 0.93
CA ASN A 3 17.64 10.41 0.32
C ASN A 3 16.75 11.02 1.43
N VAL A 4 16.88 12.32 1.68
CA VAL A 4 16.13 13.05 2.74
C VAL A 4 14.61 12.84 2.59
N PHE A 5 14.16 12.67 1.36
CA PHE A 5 12.77 12.42 0.98
C PHE A 5 12.20 11.11 1.54
N GLY A 6 12.97 10.01 1.47
CA GLY A 6 12.56 8.73 2.05
C GLY A 6 12.43 8.82 3.58
N ALA A 7 13.31 9.58 4.24
CA ALA A 7 13.24 9.78 5.68
C ALA A 7 12.00 10.59 6.10
N VAL A 8 11.56 11.58 5.30
CA VAL A 8 10.33 12.34 5.56
C VAL A 8 9.09 11.46 5.36
N ALA A 9 9.06 10.69 4.28
CA ALA A 9 7.96 9.75 4.00
C ALA A 9 7.80 8.73 5.14
N MET A 10 8.89 8.16 5.64
CA MET A 10 8.86 7.19 6.74
C MET A 10 8.38 7.80 8.07
N ARG A 11 8.77 9.05 8.37
CA ARG A 11 8.26 9.77 9.56
C ARG A 11 6.76 10.05 9.44
N ARG A 12 6.29 10.49 8.26
CA ARG A 12 4.87 10.72 7.99
C ARG A 12 4.07 9.42 8.09
N ALA A 13 4.58 8.34 7.51
CA ALA A 13 3.99 7.01 7.56
C ALA A 13 3.81 6.50 8.99
N ALA A 14 4.87 6.56 9.81
CA ALA A 14 4.80 6.14 11.21
C ALA A 14 3.75 6.93 12.01
N ARG A 15 3.57 8.23 11.71
CA ARG A 15 2.53 9.06 12.34
C ARG A 15 1.12 8.66 11.88
N ILE A 16 0.94 8.42 10.58
CA ILE A 16 -0.35 7.99 10.01
C ILE A 16 -0.79 6.67 10.65
N LEU A 17 0.13 5.71 10.79
CA LEU A 17 -0.15 4.39 11.35
C LEU A 17 -0.60 4.42 12.81
N ARG A 18 -0.35 5.51 13.55
CA ARG A 18 -0.88 5.69 14.92
C ARG A 18 -2.38 5.98 14.95
N SER A 19 -3.00 6.29 13.81
CA SER A 19 -4.43 6.57 13.70
C SER A 19 -5.10 5.65 12.68
N ALA A 20 -6.06 4.85 13.15
CA ALA A 20 -6.85 3.99 12.27
C ALA A 20 -7.62 4.78 11.20
N ASN A 21 -8.08 5.99 11.53
CA ASN A 21 -8.75 6.87 10.57
C ASN A 21 -7.77 7.37 9.50
N ALA A 22 -6.61 7.88 9.90
CA ALA A 22 -5.60 8.36 8.96
C ALA A 22 -5.09 7.24 8.06
N THR A 23 -4.89 6.05 8.60
CA THR A 23 -4.44 4.87 7.84
C THR A 23 -5.48 4.44 6.81
N ARG A 24 -6.77 4.42 7.19
CA ARG A 24 -7.86 4.15 6.25
C ARG A 24 -7.98 5.21 5.17
N LEU A 25 -7.76 6.48 5.51
CA LEU A 25 -7.77 7.58 4.55
C LEU A 25 -6.62 7.45 3.55
N LEU A 26 -5.41 7.13 4.03
CA LEU A 26 -4.25 6.85 3.18
C LEU A 26 -4.58 5.75 2.17
N ALA A 27 -5.07 4.60 2.64
CA ALA A 27 -5.45 3.50 1.78
C ALA A 27 -6.48 3.90 0.72
N ARG A 28 -7.53 4.64 1.12
CA ARG A 28 -8.55 5.14 0.19
C ARG A 28 -7.98 6.09 -0.86
N ALA A 29 -7.11 7.00 -0.45
CA ALA A 29 -6.47 7.95 -1.35
C ALA A 29 -5.59 7.24 -2.38
N VAL A 30 -4.83 6.22 -1.98
CA VAL A 30 -4.02 5.39 -2.89
C VAL A 30 -4.90 4.70 -3.93
N LEU A 31 -5.98 4.05 -3.48
CA LEU A 31 -6.92 3.37 -4.38
C LEU A 31 -7.50 4.36 -5.40
N ALA A 32 -7.97 5.52 -4.94
CA ALA A 32 -8.52 6.56 -5.82
C ALA A 32 -7.47 7.13 -6.80
N ARG A 33 -6.22 7.35 -6.35
CA ARG A 33 -5.14 7.83 -7.20
C ARG A 33 -4.73 6.76 -8.22
N GLY A 34 -4.59 5.51 -7.81
CA GLY A 34 -4.24 4.40 -8.68
C GLY A 34 -5.19 4.26 -9.87
N GLU A 35 -6.49 4.39 -9.62
CA GLU A 35 -7.53 4.38 -10.66
C GLU A 35 -7.35 5.50 -11.69
N ARG A 36 -7.00 6.71 -11.24
CA ARG A 36 -6.70 7.85 -12.14
C ARG A 36 -5.46 7.64 -13.01
N PHE A 37 -4.53 6.81 -12.58
CA PHE A 37 -3.26 6.54 -13.27
C PHE A 37 -3.18 5.10 -13.81
N ARG A 38 -4.31 4.40 -13.96
CA ARG A 38 -4.36 2.99 -14.38
C ARG A 38 -3.55 2.74 -15.66
N ASP A 39 -3.77 3.55 -16.69
CA ASP A 39 -3.11 3.40 -18.00
C ASP A 39 -1.59 3.55 -17.91
N ARG A 40 -1.09 4.30 -16.92
CA ARG A 40 0.35 4.52 -16.72
C ARG A 40 0.99 3.50 -15.79
N LEU A 41 0.23 2.93 -14.87
CA LEU A 41 0.74 2.01 -13.84
C LEU A 41 0.69 0.53 -14.27
N GLY A 42 -0.24 0.17 -15.17
CA GLY A 42 -0.43 -1.21 -15.61
C GLY A 42 -0.51 -2.18 -14.43
N ASP A 43 0.25 -3.27 -14.49
CA ASP A 43 0.27 -4.32 -13.46
C ASP A 43 0.71 -3.84 -12.07
N SER A 44 1.46 -2.74 -12.01
CA SER A 44 1.93 -2.19 -10.73
C SER A 44 0.77 -1.60 -9.91
N LEU A 45 -0.35 -1.24 -10.57
CA LEU A 45 -1.57 -0.80 -9.90
C LEU A 45 -2.06 -1.85 -8.91
N THR A 46 -2.10 -3.11 -9.31
CA THR A 46 -2.55 -4.23 -8.47
C THR A 46 -1.70 -4.38 -7.21
N GLN A 47 -0.39 -4.09 -7.32
CA GLN A 47 0.51 -4.11 -6.16
C GLN A 47 0.22 -2.94 -5.21
N PHE A 48 0.05 -1.72 -5.71
CA PHE A 48 -0.36 -0.58 -4.88
C PHE A 48 -1.71 -0.81 -4.18
N GLN A 49 -2.68 -1.38 -4.90
CA GLN A 49 -3.98 -1.73 -4.35
C GLN A 49 -3.85 -2.77 -3.22
N LEU A 50 -3.01 -3.79 -3.42
CA LEU A 50 -2.75 -4.80 -2.40
C LEU A 50 -2.16 -4.20 -1.12
N LEU A 51 -1.16 -3.31 -1.25
CA LEU A 51 -0.56 -2.63 -0.09
C LEU A 51 -1.59 -1.76 0.64
N ALA A 52 -2.43 -1.03 -0.11
CA ALA A 52 -3.50 -0.21 0.47
C ALA A 52 -4.54 -1.05 1.22
N LEU A 53 -4.92 -2.21 0.67
CA LEU A 53 -5.84 -3.15 1.31
C LEU A 53 -5.24 -3.71 2.61
N LEU A 54 -3.96 -4.07 2.62
CA LEU A 54 -3.28 -4.55 3.82
C LEU A 54 -3.34 -3.51 4.94
N LEU A 55 -2.98 -2.26 4.65
CA LEU A 55 -3.06 -1.17 5.64
C LEU A 55 -4.50 -0.93 6.12
N LYS A 56 -5.49 -1.02 5.23
CA LYS A 56 -6.91 -0.87 5.57
C LYS A 56 -7.34 -1.97 6.54
N ASP A 57 -6.98 -3.22 6.26
CA ASP A 57 -7.37 -4.39 7.08
C ASP A 57 -6.67 -4.43 8.43
N TRP A 58 -5.42 -3.97 8.46
CA TRP A 58 -4.70 -3.76 9.70
C TRP A 58 -5.34 -2.67 10.56
N ALA A 59 -5.64 -1.51 9.95
CA ALA A 59 -6.29 -0.39 10.63
C ALA A 59 -7.70 -0.73 11.13
N SER A 60 -8.43 -1.60 10.43
CA SER A 60 -9.74 -2.08 10.86
C SER A 60 -9.68 -3.21 11.90
N GLY A 61 -8.48 -3.71 12.24
CA GLY A 61 -8.31 -4.83 13.16
C GLY A 61 -8.59 -6.22 12.57
N ARG A 62 -8.88 -6.33 11.26
CA ARG A 62 -9.19 -7.61 10.61
C ARG A 62 -7.95 -8.48 10.42
N TYR A 63 -6.78 -7.85 10.23
CA TYR A 63 -5.51 -8.53 10.02
C TYR A 63 -4.40 -7.88 10.86
N ARG A 64 -3.94 -8.55 11.92
CA ARG A 64 -2.89 -8.02 12.82
C ARG A 64 -1.57 -8.78 12.78
N GLN A 65 -1.46 -9.80 11.93
CA GLN A 65 -0.29 -10.68 11.80
C GLN A 65 0.77 -10.05 10.88
N VAL A 66 1.16 -8.81 11.15
CA VAL A 66 2.14 -8.10 10.32
C VAL A 66 3.10 -7.27 11.18
N PRO A 67 4.43 -7.35 10.96
CA PRO A 67 5.40 -6.57 11.71
C PRO A 67 5.22 -5.06 11.54
N TRP A 68 5.55 -4.29 12.57
CA TRP A 68 5.51 -2.82 12.52
C TRP A 68 6.42 -2.26 11.42
N ALA A 69 7.63 -2.82 11.27
CA ALA A 69 8.56 -2.40 10.22
C ALA A 69 7.93 -2.53 8.82
N THR A 70 7.18 -3.61 8.60
CA THR A 70 6.45 -3.85 7.36
C THR A 70 5.40 -2.77 7.13
N LEU A 71 4.56 -2.49 8.14
CA LEU A 71 3.55 -1.43 8.03
C LEU A 71 4.16 -0.08 7.67
N VAL A 72 5.26 0.32 8.32
CA VAL A 72 5.92 1.60 8.05
C VAL A 72 6.47 1.64 6.63
N ALA A 73 7.09 0.54 6.14
CA ALA A 73 7.59 0.48 4.77
C ALA A 73 6.48 0.55 3.72
N LEU A 74 5.37 -0.17 3.95
CA LEU A 74 4.19 -0.12 3.07
C LEU A 74 3.59 1.29 3.07
N ALA A 75 3.32 1.85 4.25
CA ALA A 75 2.77 3.20 4.39
C ALA A 75 3.71 4.26 3.80
N GLY A 76 5.04 4.12 3.95
CA GLY A 76 6.02 5.01 3.36
C GLY A 76 5.98 4.99 1.84
N THR A 77 5.90 3.80 1.24
CA THR A 77 5.75 3.60 -0.21
C THR A 77 4.45 4.24 -0.72
N LEU A 78 3.34 4.06 0.01
CA LEU A 78 2.04 4.63 -0.34
C LEU A 78 1.97 6.15 -0.17
N VAL A 79 2.61 6.69 0.87
CA VAL A 79 2.74 8.14 1.07
C VAL A 79 3.54 8.75 -0.07
N TYR A 80 4.65 8.11 -0.47
CA TYR A 80 5.47 8.58 -1.59
C TYR A 80 4.66 8.62 -2.90
N PHE A 81 3.94 7.54 -3.22
CA PHE A 81 3.04 7.48 -4.37
C PHE A 81 1.94 8.57 -4.37
N LEU A 82 1.48 9.01 -3.19
CA LEU A 82 0.47 10.06 -3.04
C LEU A 82 1.04 11.48 -3.01
N MET A 83 2.34 11.67 -2.83
CA MET A 83 2.93 13.01 -2.84
C MET A 83 3.18 13.45 -4.29
N PRO A 84 2.59 14.56 -4.76
CA PRO A 84 2.98 15.16 -6.02
C PRO A 84 4.31 15.89 -5.79
N LEU A 85 5.45 15.23 -6.06
CA LEU A 85 6.77 15.83 -6.28
C LEU A 85 7.04 17.17 -5.56
N ASP A 86 6.96 17.20 -4.23
CA ASP A 86 7.09 18.45 -3.46
C ASP A 86 8.56 18.76 -3.11
N ALA A 87 9.43 18.86 -4.13
CA ALA A 87 10.83 19.29 -3.97
C ALA A 87 11.62 19.68 -5.25
N ILE A 88 11.01 19.89 -6.42
CA ILE A 88 11.77 20.39 -7.60
C ILE A 88 10.97 21.50 -8.30
N PRO A 89 11.37 22.78 -8.16
CA PRO A 89 11.09 23.77 -9.18
C PRO A 89 11.94 23.44 -10.43
N ASP A 90 11.27 23.50 -11.57
CA ASP A 90 11.79 23.52 -12.94
C ASP A 90 12.16 22.19 -13.66
N ALA A 91 11.37 21.90 -14.71
CA ALA A 91 11.73 21.25 -15.97
C ALA A 91 11.59 19.73 -16.23
N ILE A 92 11.04 18.88 -15.34
CA ILE A 92 10.77 17.46 -15.71
C ILE A 92 9.37 17.01 -15.29
N VAL A 93 8.38 17.40 -16.10
CA VAL A 93 6.95 17.08 -15.91
C VAL A 93 6.61 15.60 -16.24
N ALA A 94 7.57 14.79 -16.72
CA ALA A 94 7.29 13.46 -17.29
C ALA A 94 7.89 12.23 -16.56
N ILE A 95 8.75 12.38 -15.53
CA ILE A 95 9.54 11.24 -14.97
C ILE A 95 9.11 10.82 -13.54
N GLY A 96 8.04 11.40 -12.98
CA GLY A 96 7.68 11.17 -11.56
C GLY A 96 7.26 9.73 -11.18
N LEU A 97 6.68 8.96 -12.10
CA LEU A 97 6.15 7.62 -11.79
C LEU A 97 7.22 6.53 -11.70
N MET A 98 8.39 6.73 -12.32
CA MET A 98 9.39 5.66 -12.44
C MET A 98 10.08 5.35 -11.10
N ASP A 99 10.33 6.37 -10.27
CA ASP A 99 10.97 6.20 -8.97
C ASP A 99 10.04 5.51 -7.95
N ASP A 100 8.74 5.80 -8.01
CA ASP A 100 7.70 5.10 -7.25
C ASP A 100 7.67 3.59 -7.55
N LEU A 101 7.84 3.20 -8.83
CA LEU A 101 7.86 1.80 -9.22
C LEU A 101 9.08 1.06 -8.67
N VAL A 102 10.25 1.71 -8.61
CA VAL A 102 11.46 1.14 -8.00
C VAL A 102 11.25 0.94 -6.51
N LEU A 103 10.69 1.95 -5.82
CA LEU A 103 10.38 1.85 -4.40
C LEU A 103 9.35 0.74 -4.13
N LEU A 104 8.27 0.67 -4.93
CA LEU A 104 7.26 -0.38 -4.85
C LEU A 104 7.90 -1.76 -5.00
N ARG A 105 8.69 -2.00 -6.06
CA ARG A 105 9.36 -3.28 -6.29
C ARG A 105 10.28 -3.66 -5.14
N LYS A 106 11.05 -2.70 -4.60
CA LYS A 106 11.94 -2.92 -3.45
C LYS A 106 11.14 -3.31 -2.21
N THR A 107 10.06 -2.58 -1.92
CA THR A 107 9.16 -2.86 -0.80
C THR A 107 8.49 -4.21 -0.94
N MET A 108 7.96 -4.55 -2.12
CA MET A 108 7.37 -5.86 -2.42
C MET A 108 8.36 -7.00 -2.21
N LYS A 109 9.61 -6.84 -2.66
CA LYS A 109 10.66 -7.84 -2.49
C LYS A 109 11.04 -8.03 -1.02
N TRP A 110 11.20 -6.93 -0.29
CA TRP A 110 11.62 -6.96 1.12
C TRP A 110 10.50 -7.49 2.03
N ALA A 111 9.25 -7.08 1.82
CA ALA A 111 8.08 -7.49 2.59
C ALA A 111 7.39 -8.75 2.05
N ARG A 112 8.02 -9.49 1.13
CA ARG A 112 7.37 -10.57 0.36
C ARG A 112 6.64 -11.57 1.25
N ARG A 113 7.30 -12.06 2.31
CA ARG A 113 6.71 -13.04 3.23
C ARG A 113 5.42 -12.54 3.88
N ASP A 114 5.42 -11.29 4.34
CA ASP A 114 4.26 -10.69 5.01
C ASP A 114 3.11 -10.43 4.03
N ILE A 115 3.45 -10.01 2.80
CA ILE A 115 2.47 -9.79 1.72
C ILE A 115 1.86 -11.12 1.28
N ASP A 116 2.66 -12.17 1.13
CA ASP A 116 2.21 -13.52 0.75
C ASP A 116 1.27 -14.08 1.83
N ASN A 117 1.61 -13.92 3.12
CA ASN A 117 0.74 -14.29 4.25
C ASN A 117 -0.60 -13.55 4.21
N TYR A 118 -0.56 -12.24 3.95
CA TYR A 118 -1.77 -11.43 3.84
C TYR A 118 -2.64 -11.86 2.66
N GLN A 119 -2.05 -12.14 1.49
CA GLN A 119 -2.79 -12.63 0.33
C GLN A 119 -3.44 -13.99 0.59
N GLN A 120 -2.73 -14.91 1.24
CA GLN A 120 -3.29 -16.20 1.64
C GLN A 120 -4.48 -16.02 2.58
N TRP A 121 -4.31 -15.20 3.63
CA TRP A 121 -5.40 -14.89 4.55
C TRP A 121 -6.61 -14.29 3.83
N ARG A 122 -6.42 -13.35 2.90
CA ARG A 122 -7.53 -12.77 2.13
C ARG A 122 -8.26 -13.79 1.27
N ARG A 123 -7.55 -14.74 0.65
CA ARG A 123 -8.16 -15.81 -0.16
C ARG A 123 -9.08 -16.68 0.69
N LEU A 124 -8.60 -17.10 1.87
CA LEU A 124 -9.39 -17.88 2.82
C LEU A 124 -10.65 -17.13 3.28
N GLN A 125 -10.56 -15.81 3.48
CA GLN A 125 -11.72 -14.98 3.84
C GLN A 125 -12.71 -14.79 2.69
N GLY A 126 -12.27 -14.84 1.43
CA GLY A 126 -13.14 -14.76 0.25
C GLY A 126 -13.78 -16.10 -0.12
N GLU A 127 -13.14 -17.22 0.23
CA GLU A 127 -13.68 -18.58 0.08
C GLU A 127 -14.73 -18.89 1.16
N GLY A 128 -14.58 -18.36 2.37
CA GLY A 128 -15.53 -18.53 3.49
C GLY A 128 -16.91 -17.87 3.28
N ASP A 129 -17.06 -16.97 2.32
CA ASP A 129 -18.33 -16.29 1.99
C ASP A 129 -19.15 -17.03 0.92
N ASN A 130 -18.56 -18.02 0.22
CA ASN A 130 -19.20 -18.79 -0.86
C ASN A 130 -19.53 -20.25 -0.48
N GLY A 131 -19.34 -20.66 0.78
CA GLY A 131 -19.49 -22.06 1.25
C GLY A 131 -20.78 -22.38 2.01
N GLY A 132 -21.76 -21.48 2.06
CA GLY A 132 -22.96 -21.62 2.88
C GLY A 132 -24.22 -22.00 2.11
N SER A 133 -24.33 -23.24 1.63
CA SER A 133 -25.60 -23.98 1.54
C SER A 133 -25.40 -25.45 1.15
N PRO A 134 -25.31 -26.38 2.11
CA PRO A 134 -25.85 -27.71 1.93
C PRO A 134 -27.32 -27.66 2.34
N SER A 135 -28.22 -27.40 1.39
CA SER A 135 -29.65 -27.68 1.60
C SER A 135 -29.84 -29.18 1.48
N SER A 136 -29.59 -29.90 2.57
CA SER A 136 -30.11 -31.25 2.78
C SER A 136 -31.43 -31.12 3.54
N ARG A 137 -32.54 -31.37 2.84
CA ARG A 137 -33.76 -32.04 3.32
C ARG A 137 -34.80 -32.03 2.21
#